data_AF-A0A3S8VPH7-F1
#
_entry.id   AF-A0A3S8VPH7-F1
#
_cell.length_a   1.000
_cell.length_b   1.000
_cell.length_c   1.000
_cell.angle_alpha   90.00
_cell.angle_beta   90.00
_cell.angle_gamma   90.00
#
_symmetry.space_group_name_H-M   'P 1'
#
loop_
_entity.id
_entity.type
_entity.pdbx_description
1 polymer ?
#
loop_
_entity_poly.entity_id
_entity_poly.type
_entity_poly.pdbx_seq_one_letter_code
_entity_poly.pdbx_strand_id
1 'polypeptide(L)'
;MTTTPAPQQHPLQHIAEHWPRLRDMLDTHHGAPWPPAGRMADYLAQLDAADREAVRAARAAQRAAERSPDQLGDRPVPVRLDILDTMRALDAVLLQLADQIAAEIQRPAYGTPRRSAGPLDELGQRMRLVQAADEADARRWHWNGPGRDSGAAAAWLHARIENQPGPFAALDAANRERIERLAAEAAERLDAALDLVRRAQTLDRPCPYCRGELHMHSGDGQPPAVICASCGRTWRETEPEKVA
;
A
#
# COMPACT_ATOMS: atom_id res chain seq x y z
N MET A 1 20.92 24.16 -25.54
CA MET A 1 20.98 22.87 -24.85
C MET A 1 19.56 22.40 -24.63
N THR A 2 19.16 21.28 -25.22
CA THR A 2 17.84 20.67 -25.01
C THR A 2 17.95 19.63 -23.91
N THR A 3 17.41 19.93 -22.73
CA THR A 3 17.29 18.94 -21.65
C THR A 3 16.21 17.94 -22.06
N THR A 4 16.61 16.75 -22.51
CA THR A 4 15.69 15.63 -22.68
C THR A 4 15.07 15.32 -21.32
N PRO A 5 13.73 15.38 -21.15
CA PRO A 5 13.11 14.96 -19.91
C PRO A 5 13.42 13.47 -19.69
N ALA A 6 13.68 13.08 -18.44
CA ALA A 6 13.77 11.67 -18.08
C ALA A 6 12.44 10.97 -18.42
N PRO A 7 12.44 9.67 -18.79
CA PRO A 7 11.20 8.94 -19.04
C PRO A 7 10.33 8.98 -17.78
N GLN A 8 9.16 9.61 -17.89
CA GLN A 8 8.19 9.64 -16.79
C GLN A 8 7.60 8.24 -16.66
N GLN A 9 7.68 7.69 -15.44
CA GLN A 9 7.18 6.35 -15.13
C GLN A 9 5.65 6.32 -15.30
N HIS A 10 5.12 5.26 -15.91
CA HIS A 10 3.68 5.17 -16.17
C HIS A 10 2.90 5.12 -14.84
N PRO A 11 1.78 5.87 -14.66
CA PRO A 11 1.08 5.97 -13.37
C PRO A 11 0.70 4.62 -12.75
N LEU A 12 0.27 3.64 -13.56
CA LEU A 12 -0.01 2.29 -13.07
C LEU A 12 1.22 1.52 -12.59
N GLN A 13 2.39 1.75 -13.22
CA GLN A 13 3.64 1.14 -12.78
C GLN A 13 4.08 1.74 -11.44
N HIS A 14 4.00 3.07 -11.32
CA HIS A 14 4.26 3.81 -10.07
C HIS A 14 3.38 3.30 -8.92
N ILE A 15 2.07 3.12 -9.16
CA ILE A 15 1.14 2.52 -8.20
C ILE A 15 1.55 1.10 -7.80
N ALA A 16 1.83 0.22 -8.78
CA ALA A 16 2.19 -1.17 -8.50
C ALA A 16 3.49 -1.30 -7.68
N GLU A 17 4.47 -0.44 -7.92
CA GLU A 17 5.75 -0.43 -7.19
C GLU A 17 5.64 0.19 -5.78
N HIS A 18 4.79 1.20 -5.58
CA HIS A 18 4.64 1.89 -4.30
C HIS A 18 3.55 1.31 -3.39
N TRP A 19 2.65 0.47 -3.92
CA TRP A 19 1.59 -0.17 -3.13
C TRP A 19 2.08 -0.99 -1.93
N PRO A 20 3.14 -1.83 -2.02
CA PRO A 20 3.70 -2.52 -0.86
C PRO A 20 4.11 -1.55 0.26
N ARG A 21 4.77 -0.44 -0.08
CA ARG A 21 5.19 0.60 0.88
C ARG A 21 3.98 1.25 1.58
N LEU A 22 2.89 1.51 0.86
CA LEU A 22 1.66 2.05 1.45
C LEU A 22 1.02 1.07 2.45
N ARG A 23 1.05 -0.23 2.13
CA ARG A 23 0.56 -1.30 3.03
C ARG A 23 1.47 -1.48 4.25
N ASP A 24 2.78 -1.52 4.06
CA ASP A 24 3.75 -1.62 5.17
C ASP A 24 3.65 -0.39 6.11
N MET A 25 3.18 0.75 5.60
CA MET A 25 2.83 1.94 6.39
C MET A 25 1.55 1.80 7.24
N LEU A 26 0.70 0.78 7.02
CA LEU A 26 -0.31 0.34 8.00
C LEU A 26 0.32 -0.56 9.08
N ASP A 27 1.14 -1.53 8.66
CA ASP A 27 1.74 -2.54 9.55
C ASP A 27 2.85 -1.96 10.47
N THR A 28 3.29 -0.72 10.22
CA THR A 28 4.24 0.02 11.07
C THR A 28 3.60 0.45 12.40
N HIS A 29 3.28 -0.51 13.27
CA HIS A 29 3.02 -0.24 14.68
C HIS A 29 4.32 0.24 15.36
N HIS A 30 4.30 1.45 15.93
CA HIS A 30 5.38 1.95 16.80
C HIS A 30 5.32 1.31 18.21
N GLY A 31 5.42 -0.02 18.26
CA GLY A 31 5.75 -0.76 19.47
C GLY A 31 7.28 -0.88 19.60
N ALA A 32 7.82 -0.63 20.80
CA ALA A 32 9.23 -0.86 21.06
C ALA A 32 9.58 -2.36 20.95
N PRO A 33 10.78 -2.73 20.45
CA PRO A 33 11.17 -4.13 20.33
C PRO A 33 11.27 -4.79 21.71
N TRP A 34 10.63 -5.96 21.85
CA TRP A 34 10.40 -6.61 23.13
C TRP A 34 10.40 -8.14 22.95
N PRO A 35 10.90 -8.92 23.92
CA PRO A 35 11.29 -8.48 25.27
C PRO A 35 12.64 -7.72 25.28
N PRO A 36 12.79 -6.67 26.11
CA PRO A 36 14.09 -6.08 26.39
C PRO A 36 14.98 -7.08 27.14
N ALA A 37 16.29 -6.90 27.05
CA ALA A 37 17.27 -7.80 27.66
C ALA A 37 17.22 -7.76 29.19
N GLY A 38 16.58 -8.76 29.80
CA GLY A 38 16.45 -8.93 31.25
C GLY A 38 16.00 -10.35 31.62
N ARG A 39 15.94 -10.67 32.91
CA ARG A 39 15.40 -11.97 33.35
C ARG A 39 13.88 -11.92 33.26
N MET A 40 13.27 -12.90 32.61
CA MET A 40 11.83 -12.91 32.30
C MET A 40 10.94 -12.67 33.54
N ALA A 41 11.31 -13.24 34.70
CA ALA A 41 10.57 -13.05 35.95
C ALA A 41 10.50 -11.58 36.41
N ASP A 42 11.55 -10.78 36.15
CA ASP A 42 11.61 -9.38 36.54
C ASP A 42 10.80 -8.49 35.57
N TYR A 43 10.79 -8.79 34.27
CA TYR A 43 9.90 -8.15 33.27
C TYR A 43 8.43 -8.47 33.59
N LEU A 44 8.11 -9.73 33.95
CA LEU A 44 6.76 -10.13 34.38
C LEU A 44 6.32 -9.49 35.70
N ALA A 45 7.23 -9.32 36.67
CA ALA A 45 6.90 -8.64 37.93
C ALA A 45 6.70 -7.12 37.75
N GLN A 46 7.45 -6.49 36.83
CA GLN A 46 7.25 -5.09 36.46
C GLN A 46 5.96 -4.88 35.66
N LEU A 47 5.63 -5.79 34.74
CA LEU A 47 4.32 -5.89 34.09
C LEU A 47 3.19 -5.91 35.10
N ASP A 48 3.21 -6.88 36.02
CA ASP A 48 2.16 -7.05 37.03
C ASP A 48 1.97 -5.80 37.90
N ALA A 49 3.05 -5.05 38.18
CA ALA A 49 2.98 -3.77 38.87
C ALA A 49 2.39 -2.66 37.97
N ALA A 50 2.90 -2.52 36.75
CA ALA A 50 2.48 -1.53 35.76
C ALA A 50 1.02 -1.71 35.35
N ASP A 51 0.53 -2.94 35.15
CA ASP A 51 -0.87 -3.24 34.85
C ASP A 51 -1.79 -2.90 36.03
N ARG A 52 -1.38 -3.18 37.27
CA ARG A 52 -2.15 -2.79 38.47
C ARG A 52 -2.22 -1.27 38.62
N GLU A 53 -1.16 -0.55 38.25
CA GLU A 53 -1.13 0.92 38.24
C GLU A 53 -1.92 1.51 37.07
N ALA A 54 -1.75 0.98 35.85
CA ALA A 54 -2.49 1.36 34.66
C ALA A 54 -4.00 1.11 34.82
N VAL A 55 -4.43 0.00 35.44
CA VAL A 55 -5.85 -0.25 35.76
C VAL A 55 -6.37 0.74 36.81
N ARG A 56 -5.55 1.20 37.76
CA ARG A 56 -5.95 2.25 38.72
C ARG A 56 -6.03 3.62 38.04
N ALA A 57 -5.03 3.98 37.24
CA ALA A 57 -4.95 5.22 36.47
C ALA A 57 -6.09 5.30 35.44
N ALA A 58 -6.32 4.24 34.66
CA ALA A 58 -7.43 4.14 33.71
C ALA A 58 -8.78 4.24 34.42
N ARG A 59 -8.98 3.61 35.60
CA ARG A 59 -10.22 3.77 36.39
C ARG A 59 -10.38 5.18 36.98
N ALA A 60 -9.29 5.89 37.27
CA ALA A 60 -9.34 7.28 37.74
C ALA A 60 -9.64 8.24 36.57
N ALA A 61 -8.91 8.10 35.47
CA ALA A 61 -9.09 8.83 34.22
C ALA A 61 -10.49 8.60 33.64
N GLN A 62 -10.98 7.36 33.60
CA GLN A 62 -12.33 7.04 33.14
C GLN A 62 -13.40 7.75 33.97
N ARG A 63 -13.24 7.87 35.29
CA ARG A 63 -14.18 8.63 36.16
C ARG A 63 -14.07 10.15 36.02
N ALA A 64 -12.96 10.67 35.49
CA ALA A 64 -12.83 12.08 35.12
C ALA A 64 -13.44 12.33 33.73
N ALA A 65 -13.16 11.43 32.79
CA ALA A 65 -13.73 11.34 31.45
C ALA A 65 -15.27 11.26 31.46
N GLU A 66 -15.85 10.33 32.21
CA GLU A 66 -17.32 10.18 32.41
C GLU A 66 -18.02 11.43 32.98
N ARG A 67 -17.26 12.47 33.35
CA ARG A 67 -17.76 13.76 33.84
C ARG A 67 -17.37 14.98 32.98
N SER A 68 -16.62 14.78 31.90
CA SER A 68 -16.24 15.88 30.98
C SER A 68 -17.12 15.88 29.73
N PRO A 69 -17.73 17.01 29.33
CA PRO A 69 -18.55 17.09 28.12
C PRO A 69 -17.71 17.02 26.83
N ASP A 70 -16.41 17.28 26.90
CA ASP A 70 -15.51 17.41 25.73
C ASP A 70 -15.06 16.05 25.13
N GLN A 71 -15.70 14.95 25.53
CA GLN A 71 -15.20 13.58 25.39
C GLN A 71 -15.48 12.88 24.05
N LEU A 72 -16.26 13.47 23.14
CA LEU A 72 -16.48 12.90 21.80
C LEU A 72 -15.31 13.25 20.86
N GLY A 73 -14.19 12.55 21.00
CA GLY A 73 -13.12 12.55 19.99
C GLY A 73 -11.85 11.82 20.38
N ASP A 74 -11.25 12.18 21.52
CA ASP A 74 -9.83 11.93 21.75
C ASP A 74 -9.50 10.52 22.30
N ARG A 75 -9.47 9.55 21.37
CA ARG A 75 -8.75 8.29 21.54
C ARG A 75 -7.72 8.16 20.41
N PRO A 76 -6.41 7.99 20.70
CA PRO A 76 -5.41 7.75 19.67
C PRO A 76 -5.73 6.43 18.97
N VAL A 77 -6.05 6.50 17.67
CA VAL A 77 -6.38 5.33 16.85
C VAL A 77 -5.08 4.58 16.52
N PRO A 78 -4.97 3.27 16.82
CA PRO A 78 -3.73 2.50 16.62
C PRO A 78 -3.43 2.16 15.14
N VAL A 79 -4.13 2.80 14.20
CA VAL A 79 -4.02 2.62 12.75
C VAL A 79 -4.10 4.01 12.11
N ARG A 80 -3.24 4.27 11.11
CA ARG A 80 -3.33 5.46 10.25
C ARG A 80 -4.58 5.36 9.37
N LEU A 81 -5.68 5.94 9.85
CA LEU A 81 -7.00 5.89 9.22
C LEU A 81 -7.00 6.56 7.83
N ASP A 82 -6.23 7.64 7.68
CA ASP A 82 -5.95 8.33 6.42
C ASP A 82 -5.33 7.39 5.37
N ILE A 83 -4.36 6.56 5.76
CA ILE A 83 -3.76 5.56 4.87
C ILE A 83 -4.75 4.44 4.56
N LEU A 84 -5.50 3.96 5.56
CA LEU A 84 -6.51 2.91 5.37
C LEU A 84 -7.64 3.34 4.42
N ASP A 85 -8.15 4.56 4.57
CA ASP A 85 -9.21 5.10 3.73
C ASP A 85 -8.69 5.45 2.33
N THR A 86 -7.43 5.89 2.20
CA THR A 86 -6.77 6.03 0.89
C THR A 86 -6.67 4.66 0.18
N MET A 87 -6.17 3.62 0.87
CA MET A 87 -6.08 2.28 0.30
C MET A 87 -7.44 1.75 -0.14
N ARG A 88 -8.48 1.91 0.68
CA ARG A 88 -9.86 1.53 0.32
C ARG A 88 -10.42 2.31 -0.87
N ALA A 89 -10.11 3.60 -1.00
CA ALA A 89 -10.53 4.41 -2.13
C ALA A 89 -9.81 4.00 -3.43
N LEU A 90 -8.51 3.70 -3.36
CA LEU A 90 -7.73 3.17 -4.48
C LEU A 90 -8.22 1.78 -4.89
N ASP A 91 -8.46 0.88 -3.92
CA ASP A 91 -8.99 -0.46 -4.17
C ASP A 91 -10.36 -0.38 -4.85
N ALA A 92 -11.28 0.45 -4.35
CA ALA A 92 -12.59 0.63 -4.96
C ALA A 92 -12.50 1.05 -6.43
N VAL A 93 -11.60 1.98 -6.79
CA VAL A 93 -11.44 2.47 -8.17
C VAL A 93 -10.71 1.45 -9.05
N LEU A 94 -9.53 0.98 -8.63
CA LEU A 94 -8.65 0.16 -9.47
C LEU A 94 -9.16 -1.28 -9.63
N LEU A 95 -9.73 -1.87 -8.58
CA LEU A 95 -10.33 -3.20 -8.66
C LEU A 95 -11.60 -3.19 -9.53
N GLN A 96 -12.43 -2.15 -9.42
CA GLN A 96 -13.62 -1.99 -10.27
C GLN A 96 -13.25 -1.75 -11.74
N LEU A 97 -12.22 -0.94 -11.99
CA LEU A 97 -11.70 -0.72 -13.34
C LEU A 97 -11.15 -2.02 -13.94
N ALA A 98 -10.36 -2.79 -13.18
CA ALA A 98 -9.86 -4.09 -13.63
C ALA A 98 -10.98 -5.10 -13.91
N ASP A 99 -12.02 -5.17 -13.06
CA ASP A 99 -13.20 -6.02 -13.31
C ASP A 99 -13.92 -5.64 -14.61
N GLN A 100 -14.13 -4.35 -14.86
CA GLN A 100 -14.86 -3.87 -16.03
C GLN A 100 -14.05 -4.08 -17.32
N ILE A 101 -12.77 -3.69 -17.33
CA ILE A 101 -11.88 -3.96 -18.47
C ILE A 101 -11.76 -5.46 -18.72
N ALA A 102 -11.65 -6.30 -17.67
CA ALA A 102 -11.66 -7.75 -17.84
C ALA A 102 -12.97 -8.27 -18.42
N ALA A 103 -14.13 -7.79 -17.96
CA ALA A 103 -15.43 -8.19 -18.53
C ALA A 103 -15.59 -7.80 -20.02
N GLU A 104 -14.91 -6.74 -20.45
CA GLU A 104 -14.95 -6.24 -21.84
C GLU A 104 -13.91 -6.94 -22.76
N ILE A 105 -12.67 -7.16 -22.30
CA ILE A 105 -11.57 -7.67 -23.15
C ILE A 105 -11.13 -9.11 -22.87
N GLN A 106 -11.44 -9.69 -21.71
CA GLN A 106 -10.99 -11.04 -21.37
C GLN A 106 -11.82 -12.08 -22.12
N ARG A 107 -11.17 -12.90 -22.93
CA ARG A 107 -11.82 -13.94 -23.72
C ARG A 107 -12.36 -15.02 -22.77
N PRO A 108 -13.57 -15.56 -23.01
CA PRO A 108 -14.07 -16.70 -22.24
C PRO A 108 -13.09 -17.87 -22.36
N ALA A 109 -12.95 -18.65 -21.29
CA ALA A 109 -12.09 -19.84 -21.32
C ALA A 109 -12.60 -20.87 -22.34
N TYR A 110 -11.69 -21.69 -22.88
CA TYR A 110 -12.04 -22.66 -23.93
C TYR A 110 -13.17 -23.61 -23.51
N GLY A 111 -14.35 -23.44 -24.11
CA GLY A 111 -15.49 -24.30 -23.88
C GLY A 111 -15.24 -25.73 -24.38
N THR A 112 -15.31 -26.71 -23.47
CA THR A 112 -15.23 -28.13 -23.82
C THR A 112 -16.51 -28.63 -24.52
N PRO A 113 -16.40 -29.61 -25.43
CA PRO A 113 -17.56 -30.21 -26.07
C PRO A 113 -18.45 -30.89 -25.02
N ARG A 114 -19.75 -30.54 -24.98
CA ARG A 114 -20.72 -30.99 -23.96
C ARG A 114 -21.00 -32.50 -23.93
N ARG A 115 -20.39 -33.29 -24.82
CA ARG A 115 -20.46 -34.76 -24.85
C ARG A 115 -19.07 -35.28 -25.17
N SER A 116 -18.51 -36.12 -24.31
CA SER A 116 -17.36 -36.95 -24.67
C SER A 116 -17.82 -38.10 -25.56
N ALA A 117 -16.96 -38.55 -26.47
CA ALA A 117 -17.23 -39.69 -27.36
C ALA A 117 -17.15 -41.07 -26.66
N GLY A 118 -16.80 -41.10 -25.37
CA GLY A 118 -16.64 -42.29 -24.54
C GLY A 118 -15.35 -42.24 -23.71
N PRO A 119 -14.94 -43.36 -23.07
CA PRO A 119 -13.72 -43.42 -22.27
C PRO A 119 -12.44 -43.16 -23.08
N LEU A 120 -12.43 -43.54 -24.36
CA LEU A 120 -11.29 -43.43 -25.28
C LEU A 120 -11.23 -42.09 -26.05
N ASP A 121 -11.98 -41.09 -25.61
CA ASP A 121 -12.02 -39.77 -26.24
C ASP A 121 -10.77 -38.93 -25.91
N GLU A 122 -9.65 -39.26 -26.56
CA GLU A 122 -8.37 -38.54 -26.41
C GLU A 122 -8.49 -37.06 -26.76
N LEU A 123 -9.27 -36.69 -27.77
CA LEU A 123 -9.42 -35.29 -28.17
C LEU A 123 -10.17 -34.50 -27.08
N GLY A 124 -11.28 -35.05 -26.57
CA GLY A 124 -12.00 -34.49 -25.43
C GLY A 124 -11.19 -34.48 -24.14
N GLN A 125 -10.23 -35.39 -23.95
CA GLN A 125 -9.26 -35.32 -22.85
C GLN A 125 -8.25 -34.17 -23.05
N ARG A 126 -7.64 -34.05 -24.24
CA ARG A 126 -6.69 -32.96 -24.56
C ARG A 126 -7.36 -31.59 -24.47
N MET A 127 -8.60 -31.44 -24.95
CA MET A 127 -9.37 -30.19 -24.82
C MET A 127 -9.66 -29.83 -23.35
N ARG A 128 -9.92 -30.81 -22.47
CA ARG A 128 -10.08 -30.56 -21.03
C ARG A 128 -8.78 -30.08 -20.38
N LEU A 129 -7.62 -30.63 -20.78
CA LEU A 129 -6.32 -30.16 -20.29
C LEU A 129 -6.01 -28.73 -20.78
N VAL A 130 -6.33 -28.41 -22.04
CA VAL A 130 -6.19 -27.04 -22.57
C VAL A 130 -7.13 -26.07 -21.84
N GLN A 131 -8.39 -26.43 -21.60
CA GLN A 131 -9.31 -25.61 -20.80
C GLN A 131 -8.78 -25.39 -19.38
N ALA A 132 -8.30 -26.44 -18.70
CA ALA A 132 -7.79 -26.33 -17.34
C ALA A 132 -6.53 -25.44 -17.25
N ALA A 133 -5.64 -25.50 -18.25
CA ALA A 133 -4.47 -24.63 -18.33
C ALA A 133 -4.81 -23.17 -18.68
N ASP A 134 -5.83 -22.95 -19.52
CA ASP A 134 -6.33 -21.63 -19.90
C ASP A 134 -7.09 -20.94 -18.75
N GLU A 135 -7.96 -21.66 -18.04
CA GLU A 135 -8.66 -21.16 -16.84
C GLU A 135 -7.69 -20.83 -15.69
N ALA A 136 -6.57 -21.55 -15.61
CA ALA A 136 -5.52 -21.34 -14.61
C ALA A 136 -4.36 -20.43 -15.07
N ASP A 137 -4.48 -19.74 -16.22
CA ASP A 137 -3.47 -18.75 -16.64
C ASP A 137 -3.47 -17.57 -15.66
N ALA A 138 -2.38 -17.43 -14.88
CA ALA A 138 -2.18 -16.36 -13.90
C ALA A 138 -2.20 -14.93 -14.50
N ARG A 139 -2.25 -14.78 -15.83
CA ARG A 139 -2.50 -13.49 -16.50
C ARG A 139 -3.97 -13.10 -16.48
N ARG A 140 -4.90 -14.04 -16.31
CA ARG A 140 -6.34 -13.77 -16.22
C ARG A 140 -6.66 -12.97 -14.97
N TRP A 141 -7.55 -11.99 -15.10
CA TRP A 141 -8.16 -11.33 -13.96
C TRP A 141 -9.34 -12.16 -13.48
N HIS A 142 -9.39 -12.40 -12.17
CA HIS A 142 -10.48 -13.10 -11.49
C HIS A 142 -11.03 -12.20 -10.39
N TRP A 143 -12.33 -11.89 -10.43
CA TRP A 143 -12.98 -10.96 -9.48
C TRP A 143 -12.84 -11.39 -8.01
N ASN A 144 -12.67 -12.70 -7.78
CA ASN A 144 -12.47 -13.36 -6.48
C ASN A 144 -11.09 -14.02 -6.35
N GLY A 145 -10.09 -13.58 -7.14
CA GLY A 145 -8.73 -14.11 -7.09
C GLY A 145 -8.01 -13.83 -5.76
N PRO A 146 -7.11 -14.72 -5.30
CA PRO A 146 -6.27 -14.47 -4.13
C PRO A 146 -5.25 -13.35 -4.41
N GLY A 147 -4.93 -12.54 -3.40
CA GLY A 147 -3.98 -11.43 -3.54
C GLY A 147 -4.49 -10.25 -4.38
N ARG A 148 -5.81 -10.13 -4.55
CA ARG A 148 -6.46 -9.05 -5.31
C ARG A 148 -6.49 -7.74 -4.53
N ASP A 149 -5.61 -6.81 -4.91
CA ASP A 149 -5.52 -5.44 -4.40
C ASP A 149 -5.21 -4.42 -5.51
N SER A 150 -5.12 -3.13 -5.16
CA SER A 150 -4.76 -2.04 -6.07
C SER A 150 -3.44 -2.26 -6.81
N GLY A 151 -2.42 -2.82 -6.16
CA GLY A 151 -1.12 -3.08 -6.78
C GLY A 151 -1.22 -4.15 -7.86
N ALA A 152 -1.92 -5.25 -7.57
CA ALA A 152 -2.21 -6.31 -8.52
C ALA A 152 -3.07 -5.82 -9.71
N ALA A 153 -4.11 -5.02 -9.45
CA ALA A 153 -4.94 -4.42 -10.50
C ALA A 153 -4.14 -3.44 -11.38
N ALA A 154 -3.31 -2.58 -10.78
CA ALA A 154 -2.48 -1.64 -11.52
C ALA A 154 -1.46 -2.35 -12.41
N ALA A 155 -0.78 -3.38 -11.90
CA ALA A 155 0.12 -4.22 -12.68
C ALA A 155 -0.61 -4.94 -13.84
N TRP A 156 -1.81 -5.47 -13.60
CA TRP A 156 -2.62 -6.14 -14.62
C TRP A 156 -3.08 -5.17 -15.73
N LEU A 157 -3.59 -4.00 -15.36
CA LEU A 157 -3.99 -2.94 -16.29
C LEU A 157 -2.80 -2.40 -17.09
N HIS A 158 -1.62 -2.26 -16.47
CA HIS A 158 -0.39 -1.85 -17.16
C HIS A 158 0.02 -2.87 -18.22
N ALA A 159 -0.07 -4.17 -17.91
CA ALA A 159 0.16 -5.25 -18.88
C ALA A 159 -0.87 -5.27 -20.04
N ARG A 160 -2.02 -4.60 -19.91
CA ARG A 160 -2.96 -4.37 -21.03
C ARG A 160 -2.60 -3.13 -21.84
N ILE A 161 -2.18 -2.03 -21.19
CA ILE A 161 -1.65 -0.83 -21.87
C ILE A 161 -0.43 -1.18 -22.74
N GLU A 162 0.47 -2.01 -22.23
CA GLU A 162 1.64 -2.56 -22.94
C GLU A 162 1.30 -3.68 -23.96
N ASN A 163 0.02 -3.97 -24.18
CA ASN A 163 -0.48 -4.99 -25.10
C ASN A 163 0.13 -6.40 -24.88
N GLN A 164 0.49 -6.76 -23.64
CA GLN A 164 1.16 -8.05 -23.37
C GLN A 164 0.25 -9.24 -23.70
N PRO A 165 0.79 -10.28 -24.37
CA PRO A 165 -0.01 -11.38 -24.91
C PRO A 165 -0.65 -12.25 -23.84
N GLY A 166 -1.85 -12.75 -24.10
CA GLY A 166 -2.59 -13.67 -23.23
C GLY A 166 -4.05 -13.84 -23.66
N PRO A 167 -4.93 -14.35 -22.79
CA PRO A 167 -6.36 -14.61 -23.07
C PRO A 167 -7.23 -13.35 -23.19
N PHE A 168 -6.73 -12.29 -23.82
CA PHE A 168 -7.41 -10.98 -23.97
C PHE A 168 -7.58 -10.62 -25.45
N ALA A 169 -8.49 -9.69 -25.74
CA ALA A 169 -8.43 -8.84 -26.93
C ALA A 169 -7.44 -7.68 -26.70
N ALA A 170 -7.12 -6.94 -27.76
CA ALA A 170 -6.42 -5.66 -27.63
C ALA A 170 -7.35 -4.60 -27.02
N LEU A 171 -6.79 -3.65 -26.27
CA LEU A 171 -7.54 -2.47 -25.81
C LEU A 171 -7.91 -1.59 -27.01
N ASP A 172 -9.16 -1.11 -27.05
CA ASP A 172 -9.55 0.01 -27.89
C ASP A 172 -9.05 1.35 -27.30
N ALA A 173 -9.20 2.44 -28.07
CA ALA A 173 -8.74 3.77 -27.68
C ALA A 173 -9.53 4.38 -26.50
N ALA A 174 -10.83 4.09 -26.38
CA ALA A 174 -11.67 4.66 -25.32
C ALA A 174 -11.36 4.01 -23.97
N ASN A 175 -11.17 2.69 -23.96
CA ASN A 175 -10.72 1.96 -22.78
C ASN A 175 -9.29 2.32 -22.38
N ARG A 176 -8.39 2.55 -23.35
CA ARG A 176 -7.04 3.09 -23.08
C ARG A 176 -7.10 4.45 -22.38
N GLU A 177 -7.77 5.44 -22.97
CA GLU A 177 -7.95 6.79 -22.40
C GLU A 177 -8.59 6.75 -21.00
N ARG A 178 -9.58 5.88 -20.82
CA ARG A 178 -10.26 5.65 -19.54
C ARG A 178 -9.33 5.11 -18.45
N ILE A 179 -8.48 4.15 -18.79
CA ILE A 179 -7.48 3.60 -17.87
C ILE A 179 -6.44 4.67 -17.54
N GLU A 180 -5.91 5.37 -18.55
CA GLU A 180 -4.86 6.39 -18.39
C GLU A 180 -5.33 7.55 -17.48
N ARG A 181 -6.55 8.04 -17.65
CA ARG A 181 -7.15 9.07 -16.76
C ARG A 181 -7.29 8.59 -15.31
N LEU A 182 -7.93 7.43 -15.10
CA LEU A 182 -8.16 6.91 -13.75
C LEU A 182 -6.84 6.50 -13.06
N ALA A 183 -5.83 6.09 -13.83
CA ALA A 183 -4.49 5.83 -13.31
C ALA A 183 -3.78 7.09 -12.83
N ALA A 184 -3.94 8.23 -13.52
CA ALA A 184 -3.41 9.51 -13.08
C ALA A 184 -4.09 9.98 -11.78
N GLU A 185 -5.43 9.98 -11.73
CA GLU A 185 -6.21 10.32 -10.52
C GLU A 185 -5.91 9.40 -9.31
N ALA A 186 -5.56 8.13 -9.58
CA ALA A 186 -5.12 7.18 -8.55
C ALA A 186 -3.68 7.46 -8.08
N ALA A 187 -2.76 7.78 -8.99
CA ALA A 187 -1.37 8.10 -8.67
C ALA A 187 -1.26 9.39 -7.85
N GLU A 188 -1.97 10.46 -8.23
CA GLU A 188 -2.02 11.71 -7.45
C GLU A 188 -2.51 11.48 -6.01
N ARG A 189 -3.52 10.62 -5.83
CA ARG A 189 -4.06 10.25 -4.51
C ARG A 189 -3.08 9.39 -3.70
N LEU A 190 -2.36 8.48 -4.34
CA LEU A 190 -1.28 7.70 -3.73
C LEU A 190 -0.13 8.59 -3.27
N ASP A 191 0.35 9.49 -4.14
CA ASP A 191 1.44 10.41 -3.82
C ASP A 191 1.08 11.40 -2.71
N ALA A 192 -0.17 11.86 -2.67
CA ALA A 192 -0.70 12.68 -1.58
C ALA A 192 -0.68 11.91 -0.24
N ALA A 193 -1.12 10.64 -0.20
CA ALA A 193 -1.09 9.83 1.02
C ALA A 193 0.34 9.51 1.49
N LEU A 194 1.25 9.23 0.55
CA LEU A 194 2.68 9.09 0.85
C LEU A 194 3.25 10.41 1.40
N ASP A 195 2.87 11.56 0.82
CA ASP A 195 3.40 12.87 1.24
C ASP A 195 2.82 13.40 2.55
N LEU A 196 1.57 13.08 2.88
CA LEU A 196 1.00 13.36 4.20
C LEU A 196 1.85 12.71 5.31
N VAL A 197 2.36 11.51 5.08
CA VAL A 197 3.29 10.84 6.01
C VAL A 197 4.72 11.40 5.91
N ARG A 198 5.23 11.79 4.73
CA ARG A 198 6.53 12.49 4.57
C ARG A 198 6.64 13.79 5.38
N ARG A 199 5.51 14.44 5.68
CA ARG A 199 5.44 15.71 6.43
C ARG A 199 5.38 15.53 7.95
N ALA A 200 5.10 14.32 8.45
CA ALA A 200 4.57 14.11 9.79
C ALA A 200 5.49 13.28 10.71
N GLN A 201 6.74 13.71 10.89
CA GLN A 201 7.53 13.32 12.07
C GLN A 201 8.25 14.52 12.68
N THR A 202 7.60 15.17 13.66
CA THR A 202 8.29 16.04 14.61
C THR A 202 9.14 15.19 15.55
N LEU A 203 10.36 15.61 15.83
CA LEU A 203 11.27 14.93 16.74
C LEU A 203 11.16 15.51 18.15
N ASP A 204 11.09 14.65 19.17
CA ASP A 204 11.07 15.03 20.60
C ASP A 204 12.31 15.84 21.05
N ARG A 205 13.34 15.91 20.20
CA ARG A 205 14.60 16.60 20.47
C ARG A 205 14.55 18.02 19.90
N PRO A 206 14.56 19.08 20.73
CA PRO A 206 14.50 20.46 20.25
C PRO A 206 15.80 20.85 19.52
N CYS A 207 15.69 21.83 18.62
CA CYS A 207 16.81 22.32 17.82
C CYS A 207 18.00 22.78 18.69
N PRO A 208 19.24 22.28 18.45
CA PRO A 208 20.38 22.61 19.29
C PRO A 208 20.81 24.09 19.24
N TYR A 209 20.32 24.88 18.27
CA TYR A 209 20.67 26.29 18.10
C TYR A 209 19.60 27.28 18.58
N CYS A 210 18.31 26.96 18.43
CA CYS A 210 17.21 27.87 18.76
C CYS A 210 16.12 27.26 19.66
N ARG A 211 16.24 25.98 20.04
CA ARG A 211 15.25 25.17 20.78
C ARG A 211 13.88 24.98 20.12
N GLY A 212 13.66 25.54 18.92
CA GLY A 212 12.45 25.29 18.12
C GLY A 212 12.31 23.85 17.67
N GLU A 213 11.12 23.50 17.19
CA GLU A 213 10.79 22.16 16.71
C GLU A 213 11.65 21.72 15.51
N LEU A 214 11.88 20.41 15.41
CA LEU A 214 12.57 19.74 14.31
C LEU A 214 11.58 18.79 13.64
N HIS A 215 11.39 18.92 12.33
CA HIS A 215 10.65 17.95 11.52
C HIS A 215 11.63 17.13 10.68
N MET A 216 11.44 15.82 10.61
CA MET A 216 12.17 14.95 9.70
C MET A 216 11.37 14.74 8.41
N HIS A 217 12.01 14.96 7.27
CA HIS A 217 11.49 14.67 5.94
C HIS A 217 12.31 13.51 5.34
N SER A 218 11.64 12.43 4.94
CA SER A 218 12.28 11.24 4.36
C SER A 218 11.41 10.64 3.25
N GLY A 219 12.00 10.45 2.06
CA GLY A 219 11.28 9.98 0.88
C GLY A 219 12.09 10.05 -0.41
N ASP A 220 11.52 9.51 -1.49
CA ASP A 220 11.96 9.71 -2.87
C ASP A 220 13.42 9.32 -3.18
N GLY A 221 13.92 8.31 -2.47
CA GLY A 221 15.30 7.81 -2.59
C GLY A 221 16.37 8.79 -2.14
N GLN A 222 16.00 9.93 -1.56
CA GLN A 222 16.93 10.93 -1.04
C GLN A 222 17.31 10.65 0.43
N PRO A 223 18.54 10.98 0.86
CA PRO A 223 18.92 10.84 2.26
C PRO A 223 18.04 11.73 3.16
N PRO A 224 17.68 11.25 4.37
CA PRO A 224 16.73 11.95 5.25
C PRO A 224 17.23 13.34 5.61
N ALA A 225 16.31 14.30 5.61
CA ALA A 225 16.58 15.71 5.89
C ALA A 225 15.76 16.17 7.11
N VAL A 226 16.44 16.53 8.20
CA VAL A 226 15.79 17.18 9.35
C VAL A 226 15.83 18.69 9.14
N ILE A 227 14.72 19.38 9.34
CA ILE A 227 14.60 20.84 9.22
C ILE A 227 14.04 21.42 10.51
N CYS A 228 14.63 22.52 11.00
CA CYS A 228 14.05 23.27 12.13
C CYS A 228 13.03 24.30 11.66
N ALA A 229 11.78 24.19 12.13
CA ALA A 229 10.71 25.13 11.80
C ALA A 229 11.04 26.58 12.17
N SER A 230 11.69 26.80 13.31
CA SER A 230 11.92 28.14 13.87
C SER A 230 13.20 28.83 13.38
N CYS A 231 14.14 28.13 12.73
CA CYS A 231 15.38 28.74 12.24
C CYS A 231 15.86 28.27 10.86
N GLY A 232 15.09 27.43 10.15
CA GLY A 232 15.37 27.00 8.78
C GLY A 232 16.64 26.14 8.60
N ARG A 233 17.37 25.82 9.68
CA ARG A 233 18.55 24.95 9.62
C ARG A 233 18.13 23.56 9.16
N THR A 234 18.87 23.03 8.19
CA THR A 234 18.68 21.69 7.64
C THR A 234 19.90 20.84 7.98
N TRP A 235 19.66 19.62 8.44
CA TRP A 235 20.66 18.56 8.57
C TRP A 235 20.30 17.45 7.58
N ARG A 236 21.30 16.91 6.89
CA ARG A 236 21.15 15.75 6.00
C ARG A 236 22.17 14.70 6.42
N GLU A 237 21.83 13.43 6.27
CA GLU A 237 22.81 12.37 6.38
C GLU A 237 23.77 12.43 5.18
N THR A 238 25.05 12.73 5.44
CA THR A 238 26.10 12.65 4.43
C THR A 238 26.49 11.19 4.25
N GLU A 239 26.31 10.66 3.04
CA GLU A 239 26.67 9.29 2.68
C GLU A 239 28.14 9.01 3.06
N PRO A 240 28.45 7.90 3.79
CA PRO A 240 29.81 7.60 4.19
C PRO A 240 30.65 7.24 2.95
N GLU A 241 31.64 8.08 2.68
CA GLU A 241 32.57 7.94 1.55
C GLU A 241 33.21 6.54 1.55
N LYS A 242 32.93 5.75 0.51
CA LYS A 242 33.50 4.40 0.35
C LYS A 242 34.98 4.50 0.00
N VAL A 243 35.82 4.50 1.04
CA VAL A 243 37.26 4.26 0.91
C VAL A 243 37.47 2.92 0.18
N ALA A 244 38.28 2.94 -0.87
CA ALA A 244 38.54 1.83 -1.78
C ALA A 244 39.74 0.96 -1.33
#